data_AF-K0BDZ0-F1
#
_entry.id   AF-K0BDZ0-F1
#
_cell.length_a   1.000
_cell.length_b   1.000
_cell.length_c   1.000
_cell.angle_alpha   90.00
_cell.angle_beta   90.00
_cell.angle_gamma   90.00
#
_symmetry.space_group_name_H-M   'P 1'
#
loop_
_entity.id
_entity.type
_entity.pdbx_description
1 polymer ?
#
loop_
_entity_poly.entity_id
_entity_poly.type
_entity_poly.pdbx_seq_one_letter_code
_entity_poly.pdbx_strand_id
1 'polypeptide(L)' 'MSTRCKVCNTSKNAQEISDDKWECKTCGNTLDEQGHVIAS' A
#
# COMPACT_ATOMS: atom_id res chain seq x y z
N MET A 1 -13.89 -0.58 0.05
CA MET A 1 -13.09 -0.40 1.30
C MET A 1 -11.96 0.57 0.98
N SER A 2 -11.60 1.47 1.90
CA SER A 2 -10.44 2.37 1.70
C SER A 2 -9.21 1.75 2.36
N THR A 3 -8.41 1.00 1.59
CA THR A 3 -7.14 0.46 2.08
C THR A 3 -6.16 1.59 2.34
N ARG A 4 -5.50 1.54 3.50
CA ARG A 4 -4.53 2.55 3.97
C ARG A 4 -3.19 1.87 4.21
N CYS A 5 -2.10 2.57 3.89
CA CYS A 5 -0.76 2.11 4.22
C CYS A 5 -0.61 2.12 5.74
N LYS A 6 -0.36 0.98 6.38
CA LYS A 6 -0.16 0.93 7.84
C LYS A 6 1.16 1.57 8.29
N VAL A 7 2.09 1.82 7.36
CA VAL A 7 3.39 2.46 7.64
C VAL A 7 3.23 3.97 7.79
N CYS A 8 2.69 4.63 6.77
CA CYS A 8 2.58 6.09 6.72
C CYS A 8 1.14 6.60 6.90
N ASN A 9 0.19 5.70 7.16
CA ASN A 9 -1.23 5.97 7.39
C ASN A 9 -1.93 6.74 6.25
N THR A 10 -1.42 6.65 5.02
CA THR A 10 -1.98 7.32 3.84
C THR A 10 -2.94 6.39 3.07
N SER A 11 -4.01 6.95 2.51
CA SER A 11 -5.03 6.22 1.72
C SER A 11 -5.09 6.61 0.25
N LYS A 12 -4.50 7.74 -0.16
CA LYS A 12 -4.82 8.37 -1.45
C LYS A 12 -3.74 8.24 -2.52
N ASN A 13 -2.59 7.66 -2.19
CA ASN A 13 -1.45 7.62 -3.12
C ASN A 13 -0.84 6.21 -3.13
N ALA A 14 -1.57 5.30 -3.77
CA ALA A 14 -1.26 3.90 -3.94
C ALA A 14 -1.21 3.59 -5.44
N GLN A 15 -0.22 2.85 -5.89
CA GLN A 15 -0.16 2.29 -7.25
C GLN A 15 -0.40 0.78 -7.15
N GLU A 16 -1.45 0.28 -7.78
CA GLU A 16 -1.67 -1.16 -7.88
C GLU A 16 -0.55 -1.81 -8.72
N ILE A 17 0.10 -2.82 -8.15
CA ILE A 17 1.14 -3.62 -8.81
C ILE A 17 0.52 -4.95 -9.29
N SER A 18 -0.46 -5.47 -8.57
CA SER A 18 -1.24 -6.68 -8.89
C SER A 18 -2.57 -6.68 -8.14
N ASP A 19 -3.50 -7.59 -8.47
CA ASP A 19 -4.83 -7.70 -7.83
C ASP A 19 -4.83 -7.63 -6.29
N ASP A 20 -3.76 -8.10 -5.64
CA ASP A 20 -3.64 -8.15 -4.17
C ASP A 20 -2.52 -7.26 -3.60
N LYS A 21 -1.83 -6.50 -4.46
CA LYS A 21 -0.61 -5.78 -4.08
C LYS A 21 -0.57 -4.38 -4.63
N TRP A 22 -0.19 -3.44 -3.79
CA TRP A 22 -0.07 -2.05 -4.16
C TRP A 22 1.15 -1.40 -3.52
N GLU A 23 1.82 -0.53 -4.27
CA GLU A 23 2.92 0.27 -3.78
C GLU A 23 2.37 1.57 -3.21
N CYS A 24 2.74 1.90 -1.97
CA CYS A 24 2.44 3.22 -1.44
C CYS A 24 3.41 4.25 -2.01
N LYS A 25 2.92 5.14 -2.86
CA LYS A 25 3.69 6.24 -3.45
C LYS A 25 4.23 7.24 -2.42
N THR A 26 3.70 7.25 -1.20
CA THR A 26 4.17 8.13 -0.12
C THR A 26 5.42 7.59 0.57
N CYS A 27 5.50 6.27 0.80
CA CYS A 27 6.63 5.66 1.52
C CYS A 27 7.45 4.67 0.68
N GLY A 28 7.07 4.43 -0.58
CA GLY A 28 7.71 3.48 -1.50
C GLY A 28 7.57 2.01 -1.10
N ASN A 29 6.78 1.68 -0.08
CA ASN A 29 6.64 0.31 0.40
C ASN A 29 5.60 -0.44 -0.41
N THR A 30 5.87 -1.71 -0.71
CA THR A 30 4.88 -2.61 -1.31
C THR A 30 4.03 -3.23 -0.22
N LEU A 31 2.72 -3.10 -0.35
CA LEU A 31 1.73 -3.50 0.63
C LEU A 31 0.73 -4.48 0.01
N ASP A 32 0.16 -5.30 0.87
CA ASP A 32 -0.94 -6.23 0.59
C ASP A 32 -2.31 -5.52 0.55
N GLU A 33 -3.39 -6.19 0.11
CA GLU A 33 -4.76 -5.67 0.10
C GLU A 33 -5.21 -5.11 1.47
N GLN A 34 -4.62 -5.61 2.56
CA GLN A 34 -4.88 -5.19 3.94
C GLN A 34 -4.04 -3.97 4.39
N GLY A 35 -3.06 -3.55 3.58
CA GLY A 35 -2.15 -2.44 3.88
C GLY A 35 -0.97 -2.82 4.77
N HIS A 36 -0.61 -4.11 4.85
CA HIS A 36 0.61 -4.60 5.52
C HIS A 36 1.79 -4.63 4.56
N VAL A 37 2.99 -4.31 5.05
CA VAL A 37 4.21 -4.32 4.23
C VAL A 37 4.59 -5.77 3.91
N ILE A 38 4.74 -6.05 2.63
CA ILE A 38 5.21 -7.35 2.13
C ILE A 38 6.58 -7.25 1.47
N ALA A 39 6.99 -6.06 1.03
CA ALA A 39 8.34 -5.79 0.56
C ALA A 39 8.69 -4.30 0.73
N SER A 40 9.97 -4.03 1.01
CA SER A 40 10.56 -2.71 1.28
C SER A 40 11.79 -2.46 0.42
#